data_AF-A0A9W7Z3K2-F1
#
_entry.id   AF-A0A9W7Z3K2-F1
#
_cell.length_a   1.000
_cell.length_b   1.000
_cell.length_c   1.000
_cell.angle_alpha   90.00
_cell.angle_beta   90.00
_cell.angle_gamma   90.00
#
_symmetry.space_group_name_H-M   'P 1'
#
loop_
_entity.id
_entity.type
_entity.pdbx_description
1 polymer ?
#
loop_
_entity_poly.entity_id
_entity_poly.type
_entity_poly.pdbx_seq_one_letter_code
_entity_poly.pdbx_strand_id
1 'polypeptide(L)'
;MLRVISNFSALKVASYTTGVRAFSVGNVSLLQTKNQNGKSSAAKKPATKKTTKAAAPKRPKKTKTPTKKELTEALIKEPKKFAPQTYALFVKEMSKDKALYSGRVTELARICSEKWSSMGESEKAKYHKEAEKLKAEHETYLRQWWSTVDPDLVALENQRRRRQQGSKARLMKDPFAPKRPATPFMLYVKEYVAKNKNAQDGQGIDSMQKLVKSASEEWNHMTATDKAAFNKAAEIEKTRYKQDMDKYRKSHAA
;
A
#
# COMPACT_ATOMS: atom_id res chain seq x y z
N MET A 1 -60.84 -18.52 18.54
CA MET A 1 -59.95 -19.65 18.23
C MET A 1 -58.50 -19.21 18.39
N LEU A 2 -57.75 -20.00 19.15
CA LEU A 2 -56.30 -20.26 19.13
C LEU A 2 -55.27 -19.15 19.41
N ARG A 3 -54.47 -19.44 20.46
CA ARG A 3 -53.25 -18.79 20.97
C ARG A 3 -52.00 -19.33 20.27
N VAL A 4 -50.97 -18.49 20.12
CA VAL A 4 -49.51 -18.81 20.06
C VAL A 4 -48.79 -17.51 20.51
N ILE A 5 -48.22 -17.30 21.71
CA ILE A 5 -47.09 -17.88 22.48
C ILE A 5 -45.70 -17.72 21.83
N SER A 6 -44.78 -17.05 22.57
CA SER A 6 -43.30 -17.09 22.50
C SER A 6 -42.62 -16.42 21.30
N ASN A 7 -41.45 -15.78 21.36
CA ASN A 7 -40.46 -15.50 22.41
C ASN A 7 -39.55 -14.38 21.85
N PHE A 8 -39.43 -13.23 22.50
CA PHE A 8 -38.36 -12.27 22.23
C PHE A 8 -37.40 -12.26 23.42
N SER A 9 -36.44 -13.19 23.42
CA SER A 9 -35.30 -13.15 24.33
C SER A 9 -34.27 -12.15 23.80
N ALA A 10 -34.34 -10.92 24.28
CA ALA A 10 -33.25 -9.96 24.13
C ALA A 10 -32.14 -10.35 25.12
N LEU A 11 -31.11 -11.04 24.62
CA LEU A 11 -29.87 -11.22 25.37
C LEU A 11 -29.21 -9.85 25.57
N LYS A 12 -29.15 -9.42 26.84
CA LYS A 12 -28.23 -8.39 27.32
C LYS A 12 -26.80 -8.87 27.06
N VAL A 13 -26.06 -8.12 26.24
CA VAL A 13 -24.60 -8.26 26.15
C VAL A 13 -24.03 -7.67 27.44
N ALA A 14 -23.70 -8.55 28.38
CA ALA A 14 -22.75 -8.27 29.44
C ALA A 14 -21.35 -8.33 28.85
N SER A 15 -20.62 -7.21 28.90
CA SER A 15 -19.17 -7.20 28.68
C SER A 15 -18.50 -6.50 29.84
N TYR A 16 -18.21 -7.34 30.84
CA TYR A 16 -17.08 -7.38 31.76
C TYR A 16 -16.34 -6.08 32.06
N THR A 17 -16.59 -5.61 33.28
CA THR A 17 -15.66 -4.84 34.09
C THR A 17 -14.43 -5.70 34.41
N THR A 18 -13.28 -5.35 33.86
CA THR A 18 -11.96 -5.73 34.40
C THR A 18 -11.35 -4.43 34.94
N GLY A 19 -11.37 -4.18 36.24
CA GLY A 19 -10.70 -5.01 37.23
C GLY A 19 -9.22 -4.62 37.28
N VAL A 20 -8.95 -3.37 37.69
CA VAL A 20 -7.60 -2.88 37.98
C VAL A 20 -7.07 -3.70 39.16
N ARG A 21 -6.22 -4.68 38.89
CA ARG A 21 -5.48 -5.39 39.93
C ARG A 21 -4.15 -4.66 40.13
N ALA A 22 -4.13 -3.83 41.17
CA ALA A 22 -2.91 -3.25 41.71
C ALA A 22 -1.94 -4.37 42.10
N PHE A 23 -0.73 -4.35 41.53
CA PHE A 23 0.38 -5.13 42.07
C PHE A 23 1.25 -4.22 42.93
N SER A 24 1.32 -4.66 44.18
CA SER A 24 2.01 -4.07 45.31
C SER A 24 3.51 -3.90 45.05
N VAL A 25 4.02 -2.77 45.55
CA VAL A 25 5.43 -2.38 45.51
C VAL A 25 6.20 -3.23 46.54
N GLY A 26 6.97 -4.20 46.05
CA GLY A 26 7.93 -4.95 46.85
C GLY A 26 9.31 -4.33 46.73
N ASN A 27 9.65 -3.50 47.73
CA ASN A 27 11.01 -3.03 48.01
C ASN A 27 11.98 -4.23 48.16
N VAL A 28 13.05 -4.28 47.37
CA VAL A 28 14.30 -4.92 47.81
C VAL A 28 15.49 -4.03 47.45
N SER A 29 16.20 -3.74 48.53
CA SER A 29 17.42 -2.96 48.73
C SER A 29 18.55 -3.18 47.72
N LEU A 30 19.06 -2.03 47.23
CA LEU A 30 20.46 -1.58 47.30
C LEU A 30 21.53 -2.66 47.52
N LEU A 31 22.48 -2.79 46.59
CA LEU A 31 23.92 -2.71 46.87
C LEU A 31 24.67 -2.29 45.60
N GLN A 32 25.20 -1.06 45.64
CA GLN A 32 26.25 -0.58 44.75
C GLN A 32 27.58 -1.23 45.13
N THR A 33 28.34 -1.70 44.15
CA THR A 33 29.81 -1.64 44.22
C THR A 33 30.36 -1.06 42.92
N LYS A 34 31.24 -0.09 43.11
CA LYS A 34 31.98 0.69 42.11
C LYS A 34 33.44 0.33 42.36
N ASN A 35 34.19 -0.17 41.37
CA ASN A 35 35.62 0.13 41.33
C ASN A 35 36.25 -0.06 39.94
N GLN A 36 37.36 0.64 39.76
CA GLN A 36 37.95 1.20 38.55
C GLN A 36 39.12 0.40 37.97
N ASN A 37 39.45 0.76 36.73
CA ASN A 37 40.79 0.90 36.11
C ASN A 37 41.70 -0.31 35.84
N GLY A 38 42.16 -0.38 34.58
CA GLY A 38 43.36 -1.11 34.17
C GLY A 38 43.63 -0.97 32.66
N LYS A 39 44.68 -0.23 32.28
CA LYS A 39 45.16 0.03 30.91
C LYS A 39 46.05 -1.09 30.37
N SER A 40 46.07 -1.18 29.03
CA SER A 40 47.17 -1.61 28.12
C SER A 40 47.30 -3.10 27.76
N SER A 41 47.24 -3.43 26.46
CA SER A 41 48.43 -3.53 25.58
C SER A 41 48.01 -4.03 24.18
N ALA A 42 48.72 -3.56 23.16
CA ALA A 42 48.54 -3.92 21.76
C ALA A 42 49.36 -5.18 21.42
N ALA A 43 48.78 -6.13 20.67
CA ALA A 43 49.55 -7.16 19.97
C ALA A 43 48.87 -7.62 18.66
N LYS A 44 49.66 -7.49 17.60
CA LYS A 44 49.61 -7.98 16.21
C LYS A 44 48.67 -9.16 15.83
N LYS A 45 48.06 -9.00 14.65
CA LYS A 45 47.55 -10.06 13.74
C LYS A 45 48.60 -11.15 13.43
N PRO A 46 48.15 -12.36 13.08
CA PRO A 46 48.75 -13.09 11.97
C PRO A 46 47.72 -13.54 10.92
N ALA A 47 48.28 -13.86 9.75
CA ALA A 47 47.65 -13.94 8.46
C ALA A 47 46.88 -15.25 8.17
N THR A 48 45.95 -15.08 7.24
CA THR A 48 45.23 -16.04 6.40
C THR A 48 45.91 -17.40 6.15
N LYS A 49 45.22 -18.49 6.52
CA LYS A 49 45.44 -19.84 5.97
C LYS A 49 44.28 -20.16 5.01
N LYS A 50 44.60 -20.32 3.72
CA LYS A 50 43.67 -20.76 2.66
C LYS A 50 43.24 -22.20 2.93
N THR A 51 41.95 -22.44 3.12
CA THR A 51 41.33 -23.76 3.00
C THR A 51 40.49 -23.82 1.72
N THR A 52 40.82 -24.79 0.88
CA THR A 52 40.16 -25.14 -0.38
C THR A 52 38.74 -25.63 -0.11
N LYS A 53 37.73 -24.92 -0.65
CA LYS A 53 36.34 -25.39 -0.67
C LYS A 53 36.12 -26.33 -1.85
N ALA A 54 35.64 -27.53 -1.54
CA ALA A 54 35.10 -28.50 -2.48
C ALA A 54 33.89 -27.92 -3.24
N ALA A 55 33.75 -28.32 -4.51
CA ALA A 55 32.75 -27.82 -5.46
C ALA A 55 31.34 -28.35 -5.14
N ALA A 56 30.38 -27.43 -5.02
CA ALA A 56 28.95 -27.71 -5.00
C ALA A 56 28.37 -27.78 -6.43
N PRO A 57 27.33 -28.59 -6.68
CA PRO A 57 26.79 -28.84 -8.02
C PRO A 57 26.09 -27.60 -8.61
N LYS A 58 26.22 -27.44 -9.93
CA LYS A 58 25.78 -26.28 -10.72
C LYS A 58 24.25 -26.15 -10.74
N ARG A 59 23.77 -24.96 -10.36
CA ARG A 59 22.40 -24.46 -10.54
C ARG A 59 22.03 -24.37 -12.04
N PRO A 60 20.80 -24.71 -12.47
CA PRO A 60 20.40 -24.66 -13.88
C PRO A 60 20.42 -23.23 -14.46
N LYS A 61 20.68 -23.18 -15.77
CA LYS A 61 21.10 -22.01 -16.57
C LYS A 61 20.13 -20.81 -16.49
N LYS A 62 20.74 -19.63 -16.43
CA LYS A 62 20.12 -18.30 -16.52
C LYS A 62 19.32 -18.16 -17.82
N THR A 63 18.07 -17.71 -17.69
CA THR A 63 17.28 -17.10 -18.77
C THR A 63 18.09 -15.97 -19.40
N LYS A 64 18.12 -15.92 -20.74
CA LYS A 64 18.97 -15.03 -21.54
C LYS A 64 18.73 -13.55 -21.17
N THR A 65 19.82 -12.82 -20.94
CA THR A 65 19.77 -11.35 -20.79
C THR A 65 19.33 -10.73 -22.12
N PRO A 66 18.28 -9.89 -22.17
CA PRO A 66 17.80 -9.29 -23.41
C PRO A 66 18.80 -8.28 -23.98
N THR A 67 18.81 -8.15 -25.30
CA THR A 67 19.79 -7.36 -26.04
C THR A 67 19.48 -5.87 -26.02
N LYS A 68 20.50 -5.01 -26.17
CA LYS A 68 20.42 -3.54 -26.08
C LYS A 68 19.37 -2.90 -27.00
N LYS A 69 18.94 -3.59 -28.07
CA LYS A 69 17.93 -3.15 -29.04
C LYS A 69 16.48 -3.41 -28.59
N GLU A 70 16.24 -4.39 -27.73
CA GLU A 70 14.88 -4.68 -27.20
C GLU A 70 14.43 -3.65 -26.16
N LEU A 71 15.35 -2.79 -25.66
CA LEU A 71 15.06 -1.81 -24.60
C LEU A 71 14.67 -0.40 -25.10
N THR A 72 14.56 -0.16 -26.40
CA THR A 72 14.31 1.19 -26.94
C THR A 72 12.84 1.47 -27.29
N GLU A 73 12.07 0.44 -27.64
CA GLU A 73 10.65 0.58 -27.99
C GLU A 73 9.75 0.18 -26.80
N ALA A 74 8.49 0.62 -26.78
CA ALA A 74 7.54 0.24 -25.73
C ALA A 74 7.04 -1.19 -25.99
N LEU A 75 7.34 -2.13 -25.08
CA LEU A 75 6.99 -3.54 -25.26
C LEU A 75 5.49 -3.79 -25.03
N ILE A 76 4.83 -2.91 -24.27
CA ILE A 76 3.43 -3.03 -23.89
C ILE A 76 2.74 -1.67 -24.05
N LYS A 77 1.57 -1.66 -24.71
CA LYS A 77 0.66 -0.51 -24.71
C LYS A 77 -0.19 -0.56 -23.44
N GLU A 78 0.11 0.32 -22.49
CA GLU A 78 -0.63 0.43 -21.23
C GLU A 78 -2.07 0.91 -21.50
N PRO A 79 -3.11 0.26 -20.92
CA PRO A 79 -4.47 0.75 -21.00
C PRO A 79 -4.58 2.13 -20.34
N LYS A 80 -5.57 2.93 -20.74
CA LYS A 80 -5.82 4.22 -20.08
C LYS A 80 -6.03 3.98 -18.59
N LYS A 81 -5.45 4.84 -17.75
CA LYS A 81 -5.49 4.63 -16.30
C LYS A 81 -6.90 4.79 -15.71
N PHE A 82 -7.72 5.67 -16.29
CA PHE A 82 -9.03 6.02 -15.75
C PHE A 82 -10.08 6.14 -16.87
N ALA A 83 -11.32 5.77 -16.53
CA ALA A 83 -12.49 6.10 -17.32
C ALA A 83 -12.74 7.62 -17.28
N PRO A 84 -13.35 8.21 -18.33
CA PRO A 84 -13.82 9.59 -18.28
C PRO A 84 -14.83 9.78 -17.13
N GLN A 85 -14.60 10.80 -16.30
CA GLN A 85 -15.53 11.18 -15.23
C GLN A 85 -16.70 12.00 -15.78
N THR A 86 -17.76 12.15 -14.99
CA THR A 86 -19.01 12.86 -15.34
C THR A 86 -18.81 14.15 -16.11
N TYR A 87 -18.05 15.09 -15.56
CA TYR A 87 -17.81 16.39 -16.21
C TYR A 87 -16.95 16.25 -17.47
N ALA A 88 -16.00 15.31 -17.51
CA ALA A 88 -15.18 15.07 -18.69
C ALA A 88 -15.99 14.52 -19.88
N LEU A 89 -17.05 13.74 -19.62
CA LEU A 89 -17.99 13.32 -20.65
C LEU A 89 -18.75 14.50 -21.24
N PHE A 90 -19.23 15.39 -20.38
CA PHE A 90 -19.88 16.62 -20.79
C PHE A 90 -18.94 17.52 -21.62
N VAL A 91 -17.73 17.79 -21.14
CA VAL A 91 -16.73 18.57 -21.89
C VAL A 91 -16.40 17.90 -23.22
N LYS A 92 -16.29 16.57 -23.27
CA LYS A 92 -16.07 15.82 -24.51
C LYS A 92 -17.24 16.01 -25.48
N GLU A 93 -18.48 16.01 -25.02
CA GLU A 93 -19.66 16.27 -25.84
C GLU A 93 -19.64 17.71 -26.38
N MET A 94 -19.43 18.70 -25.51
CA MET A 94 -19.35 20.11 -25.87
C MET A 94 -18.19 20.42 -26.81
N SER A 95 -17.05 19.71 -26.69
CA SER A 95 -15.88 19.90 -27.54
C SER A 95 -16.09 19.49 -29.01
N LYS A 96 -17.12 18.67 -29.29
CA LYS A 96 -17.47 18.26 -30.66
C LYS A 96 -18.07 19.42 -31.45
N ASP A 97 -18.74 20.35 -30.76
CA ASP A 97 -19.23 21.56 -31.36
C ASP A 97 -18.08 22.57 -31.49
N LYS A 98 -17.43 22.54 -32.65
CA LYS A 98 -16.31 23.44 -32.97
C LYS A 98 -16.74 24.89 -33.21
N ALA A 99 -18.02 25.15 -33.41
CA ALA A 99 -18.53 26.53 -33.55
C ALA A 99 -18.67 27.22 -32.19
N LEU A 100 -18.74 26.46 -31.10
CA LEU A 100 -18.92 26.95 -29.74
C LEU A 100 -17.72 27.74 -29.19
N TYR A 101 -16.51 27.50 -29.71
CA TYR A 101 -15.28 28.11 -29.20
C TYR A 101 -14.27 28.32 -30.32
N SER A 102 -13.37 29.29 -30.16
CA SER A 102 -12.37 29.68 -31.18
C SER A 102 -11.21 28.69 -31.37
N GLY A 103 -11.39 27.41 -31.01
CA GLY A 103 -10.32 26.42 -30.93
C GLY A 103 -9.45 26.54 -29.66
N ARG A 104 -9.60 27.62 -28.87
CA ARG A 104 -8.91 27.81 -27.59
C ARG A 104 -9.57 26.98 -26.48
N VAL A 105 -8.84 26.03 -25.93
CA VAL A 105 -9.33 25.12 -24.87
C VAL A 105 -9.73 25.87 -23.59
N THR A 106 -9.08 26.99 -23.28
CA THR A 106 -9.43 27.83 -22.12
C THR A 106 -10.82 28.46 -22.26
N GLU A 107 -11.19 28.87 -23.47
CA GLU A 107 -12.53 29.39 -23.77
C GLU A 107 -13.58 28.29 -23.64
N LEU A 108 -13.32 27.11 -24.22
CA LEU A 108 -14.18 25.93 -24.08
C LEU A 108 -14.40 25.57 -22.61
N ALA A 109 -13.34 25.59 -21.79
CA ALA A 109 -13.44 25.28 -20.37
C ALA A 109 -14.34 26.26 -19.61
N ARG A 110 -14.25 27.57 -19.90
CA ARG A 110 -15.13 28.60 -19.31
C ARG A 110 -16.59 28.34 -19.70
N ILE A 111 -16.85 28.18 -20.99
CA ILE A 111 -18.20 27.92 -21.52
C ILE A 111 -18.79 26.64 -20.91
N CYS A 112 -18.00 25.57 -20.83
CA CYS A 112 -18.43 24.31 -20.22
C CYS A 112 -18.73 24.49 -18.73
N SER A 113 -17.91 25.26 -17.99
CA SER A 113 -18.12 25.48 -16.56
C SER A 113 -19.41 26.26 -16.29
N GLU A 114 -19.66 27.32 -17.07
CA GLU A 114 -20.90 28.10 -16.99
C GLU A 114 -22.11 27.24 -17.30
N LYS A 115 -22.09 26.53 -18.44
CA LYS A 115 -23.19 25.65 -18.84
C LYS A 115 -23.44 24.55 -17.82
N TRP A 116 -22.39 23.88 -17.34
CA TRP A 116 -22.53 22.84 -16.31
C TRP A 116 -23.11 23.38 -15.00
N SER A 117 -22.77 24.61 -14.61
CA SER A 117 -23.32 25.22 -13.40
C SER A 117 -24.81 25.55 -13.55
N SER A 118 -25.23 25.97 -14.75
CA SER A 118 -26.64 26.26 -15.07
C SER A 118 -27.50 25.03 -15.33
N MET A 119 -26.90 23.86 -15.59
CA MET A 119 -27.64 22.62 -15.88
C MET A 119 -28.36 22.07 -14.64
N GLY A 120 -29.58 21.56 -14.86
CA GLY A 120 -30.38 20.92 -13.82
C GLY A 120 -29.87 19.54 -13.43
N GLU A 121 -30.25 19.06 -12.25
CA GLU A 121 -29.81 17.75 -11.72
C GLU A 121 -30.19 16.59 -12.63
N SER A 122 -31.35 16.66 -13.29
CA SER A 122 -31.80 15.63 -14.24
C SER A 122 -30.87 15.51 -15.47
N GLU A 123 -30.38 16.64 -15.99
CA GLU A 123 -29.46 16.65 -17.12
C GLU A 123 -28.08 16.14 -16.71
N LYS A 124 -27.61 16.53 -15.52
CA LYS A 124 -26.37 16.02 -14.92
C LYS A 124 -26.45 14.52 -14.65
N ALA A 125 -27.61 14.02 -14.22
CA ALA A 125 -27.83 12.61 -13.90
C ALA A 125 -27.57 11.70 -15.11
N LYS A 126 -27.82 12.15 -16.34
CA LYS A 126 -27.43 11.41 -17.57
C LYS A 126 -25.93 11.13 -17.59
N TYR A 127 -25.11 12.17 -17.38
CA TYR A 127 -23.66 12.03 -17.37
C TYR A 127 -23.16 11.22 -16.18
N HIS A 128 -23.82 11.30 -15.02
CA HIS A 128 -23.47 10.49 -13.86
C HIS A 128 -23.69 8.99 -14.14
N LYS A 129 -24.84 8.64 -14.71
CA LYS A 129 -25.15 7.25 -15.10
C LYS A 129 -24.15 6.73 -16.15
N GLU A 130 -23.85 7.54 -17.16
CA GLU A 130 -22.88 7.15 -18.19
C GLU A 130 -21.46 7.02 -17.63
N ALA A 131 -21.03 7.92 -16.73
CA ALA A 131 -19.72 7.84 -16.09
C ALA A 131 -19.57 6.59 -15.21
N GLU A 132 -20.59 6.23 -14.42
CA GLU A 132 -20.55 5.00 -13.62
C GLU A 132 -20.53 3.75 -14.51
N LYS A 133 -21.29 3.75 -15.61
CA LYS A 133 -21.22 2.66 -16.61
C LYS A 133 -19.82 2.52 -17.20
N LEU A 134 -19.24 3.60 -17.70
CA LEU A 134 -17.90 3.60 -18.30
C LEU A 134 -16.82 3.24 -17.28
N LYS A 135 -16.98 3.64 -16.02
CA LYS A 135 -16.10 3.26 -14.92
C LYS A 135 -16.16 1.76 -14.66
N ALA A 136 -17.36 1.16 -14.66
CA ALA A 136 -17.52 -0.28 -14.51
C ALA A 136 -16.92 -1.05 -15.70
N GLU A 137 -17.20 -0.64 -16.93
CA GLU A 137 -16.61 -1.23 -18.15
C GLU A 137 -15.09 -1.09 -18.20
N HIS A 138 -14.58 0.05 -17.74
CA HIS A 138 -13.14 0.28 -17.67
C HIS A 138 -12.47 -0.58 -16.60
N GLU A 139 -13.13 -0.76 -15.45
CA GLU A 139 -12.62 -1.66 -14.41
C GLU A 139 -12.59 -3.11 -14.90
N THR A 140 -13.64 -3.60 -15.57
CA THR A 140 -13.66 -4.95 -16.13
C THR A 140 -12.59 -5.13 -17.21
N TYR A 141 -12.45 -4.16 -18.10
CA TYR A 141 -11.39 -4.13 -19.10
C TYR A 141 -10.00 -4.15 -18.45
N LEU A 142 -9.76 -3.34 -17.41
CA LEU A 142 -8.48 -3.35 -16.70
C LEU A 142 -8.21 -4.69 -16.03
N ARG A 143 -9.22 -5.31 -15.39
CA ARG A 143 -9.07 -6.64 -14.77
C ARG A 143 -8.68 -7.69 -15.79
N GLN A 144 -9.37 -7.72 -16.93
CA GLN A 144 -9.07 -8.64 -18.03
C GLN A 144 -7.69 -8.38 -18.63
N TRP A 145 -7.31 -7.11 -18.78
CA TRP A 145 -6.00 -6.76 -19.29
C TRP A 145 -4.89 -7.22 -18.34
N TRP A 146 -5.05 -7.01 -17.03
CA TRP A 146 -4.08 -7.47 -16.02
C TRP A 146 -4.03 -8.99 -15.84
N SER A 147 -5.12 -9.71 -16.16
CA SER A 147 -5.10 -11.19 -16.15
C SER A 147 -4.46 -11.79 -17.39
N THR A 148 -4.45 -11.08 -18.51
CA THR A 148 -3.91 -11.58 -19.80
C THR A 148 -2.47 -11.13 -20.07
N VAL A 149 -2.02 -10.02 -19.48
CA VAL A 149 -0.67 -9.50 -19.70
C VAL A 149 0.38 -10.41 -19.07
N ASP A 150 1.43 -10.72 -19.82
CA ASP A 150 2.57 -11.49 -19.32
C ASP A 150 3.33 -10.68 -18.24
N PRO A 151 3.43 -11.19 -16.99
CA PRO A 151 4.16 -10.52 -15.91
C PRO A 151 5.64 -10.26 -16.23
N ASP A 152 6.28 -11.10 -17.04
CA ASP A 152 7.69 -10.92 -17.42
C ASP A 152 7.87 -9.75 -18.40
N LEU A 153 6.92 -9.56 -19.31
CA LEU A 153 6.90 -8.37 -20.19
C LEU A 153 6.67 -7.10 -19.37
N VAL A 154 5.79 -7.14 -18.36
CA VAL A 154 5.58 -6.00 -17.44
C VAL A 154 6.86 -5.68 -16.66
N ALA A 155 7.59 -6.70 -16.21
CA ALA A 155 8.87 -6.53 -15.52
C ALA A 155 9.94 -5.90 -16.44
N LEU A 156 10.01 -6.33 -17.69
CA LEU A 156 10.94 -5.79 -18.69
C LEU A 156 10.62 -4.33 -19.06
N GLU A 157 9.34 -4.01 -19.25
CA GLU A 157 8.88 -2.63 -19.47
C GLU A 157 9.18 -1.74 -18.25
N ASN A 158 9.00 -2.26 -17.03
CA ASN A 158 9.39 -1.54 -15.81
C ASN A 158 10.90 -1.30 -15.72
N GLN A 159 11.73 -2.27 -16.12
CA GLN A 159 13.18 -2.10 -16.19
C GLN A 159 13.55 -1.01 -17.20
N ARG A 160 12.90 -1.00 -18.38
CA ARG A 160 13.05 0.02 -19.41
C ARG A 160 12.71 1.41 -18.86
N ARG A 161 11.56 1.58 -18.20
CA ARG A 161 11.13 2.84 -17.58
C ARG A 161 12.10 3.33 -16.51
N ARG A 162 12.59 2.44 -15.63
CA ARG A 162 13.63 2.77 -14.62
C ARG A 162 14.91 3.27 -15.26
N ARG A 163 15.33 2.67 -16.37
CA ARG A 163 16.54 3.08 -17.09
C ARG A 163 16.39 4.46 -17.73
N GLN A 164 15.21 4.79 -18.27
CA GLN A 164 14.96 6.07 -18.94
C GLN A 164 14.66 7.22 -17.97
N GLN A 165 13.86 6.97 -16.93
CA GLN A 165 13.33 8.00 -16.04
C GLN A 165 13.95 7.98 -14.63
N GLY A 166 14.86 7.04 -14.36
CA GLY A 166 15.51 6.89 -13.07
C GLY A 166 14.54 6.58 -11.93
N SER A 167 14.78 7.16 -10.76
CA SER A 167 13.95 6.99 -9.57
C SER A 167 12.52 7.52 -9.72
N LYS A 168 12.28 8.44 -10.67
CA LYS A 168 10.96 9.04 -10.96
C LYS A 168 10.12 8.20 -11.93
N ALA A 169 10.61 7.04 -12.36
CA ALA A 169 9.92 6.17 -13.30
C ALA A 169 8.53 5.74 -12.81
N ARG A 170 7.50 5.95 -13.65
CA ARG A 170 6.14 5.47 -13.38
C ARG A 170 6.03 3.99 -13.73
N LEU A 171 6.15 3.14 -12.72
CA LEU A 171 6.14 1.69 -12.90
C LEU A 171 4.70 1.17 -13.03
N MET A 172 4.54 0.25 -13.96
CA MET A 172 3.34 -0.54 -14.12
C MET A 172 3.21 -1.49 -12.92
N LYS A 173 2.07 -1.43 -12.25
CA LYS A 173 1.73 -2.30 -11.14
C LYS A 173 0.24 -2.60 -11.21
N ASP A 174 -0.10 -3.88 -11.07
CA ASP A 174 -1.49 -4.28 -11.01
C ASP A 174 -2.18 -3.65 -9.77
N PRO A 175 -3.24 -2.83 -9.97
CA PRO A 175 -4.05 -2.31 -8.87
C PRO A 175 -4.89 -3.39 -8.17
N PHE A 176 -5.16 -4.54 -8.82
CA PHE A 176 -6.01 -5.61 -8.29
C PHE A 176 -5.24 -6.69 -7.52
N ALA A 177 -3.91 -6.71 -7.61
CA ALA A 177 -3.07 -7.58 -6.83
C ALA A 177 -3.17 -7.28 -5.31
N PRO A 178 -3.24 -8.32 -4.46
CA PRO A 178 -3.21 -8.14 -3.00
C PRO A 178 -2.06 -7.23 -2.56
N LYS A 179 -2.36 -6.34 -1.61
CA LYS A 179 -1.35 -5.42 -1.06
C LYS A 179 -0.37 -6.21 -0.20
N ARG A 180 0.92 -5.84 -0.25
CA ARG A 180 1.96 -6.46 0.57
C ARG A 180 1.60 -6.36 2.06
N PRO A 181 1.91 -7.39 2.86
CA PRO A 181 1.57 -7.40 4.28
C PRO A 181 2.36 -6.30 5.00
N ALA A 182 1.73 -5.72 6.02
CA ALA A 182 2.39 -4.73 6.87
C ALA A 182 3.50 -5.39 7.71
N THR A 183 4.63 -4.70 7.86
CA THR A 183 5.70 -5.13 8.77
C THR A 183 5.32 -4.86 10.23
N PRO A 184 5.98 -5.49 11.22
CA PRO A 184 5.71 -5.24 12.63
C PRO A 184 5.76 -3.74 12.99
N PHE A 185 6.77 -3.03 12.46
CA PHE A 185 6.90 -1.59 12.63
C PHE A 185 5.73 -0.81 12.01
N MET A 186 5.27 -1.17 10.80
CA MET A 186 4.13 -0.49 10.16
C MET A 186 2.82 -0.67 10.95
N LEU A 187 2.64 -1.85 11.57
CA LEU A 187 1.51 -2.10 12.47
C LEU A 187 1.60 -1.22 13.72
N TYR A 188 2.79 -1.14 14.33
CA TYR A 188 3.03 -0.25 15.47
C TYR A 188 2.80 1.22 15.12
N VAL A 189 3.35 1.72 14.01
CA VAL A 189 3.13 3.09 13.55
C VAL A 189 1.65 3.38 13.34
N LYS A 190 0.89 2.43 12.78
CA LYS A 190 -0.56 2.58 12.60
C LYS A 190 -1.28 2.77 13.94
N GLU A 191 -0.94 1.97 14.96
CA GLU A 191 -1.49 2.12 16.31
C GLU A 191 -1.02 3.39 17.00
N TYR A 192 0.27 3.73 16.90
CA TYR A 192 0.85 4.92 17.48
C TYR A 192 0.20 6.19 16.92
N VAL A 193 0.08 6.27 15.60
CA VAL A 193 -0.62 7.37 14.94
C VAL A 193 -2.07 7.41 15.39
N ALA A 194 -2.79 6.29 15.44
CA ALA A 194 -4.19 6.29 15.89
C ALA A 194 -4.35 6.81 17.32
N LYS A 195 -3.40 6.52 18.22
CA LYS A 195 -3.40 6.99 19.62
C LYS A 195 -3.01 8.47 19.74
N ASN A 196 -2.05 8.92 18.95
CA ASN A 196 -1.42 10.24 19.10
C ASN A 196 -1.94 11.32 18.13
N LYS A 197 -2.78 10.95 17.15
CA LYS A 197 -3.37 11.88 16.16
C LYS A 197 -4.23 12.98 16.79
N ASN A 198 -4.68 12.81 18.03
CA ASN A 198 -5.47 13.81 18.76
C ASN A 198 -4.62 14.69 19.70
N ALA A 199 -3.35 14.33 19.95
CA ALA A 199 -2.56 14.93 21.03
C ALA A 199 -1.66 16.09 20.56
N GLN A 200 -1.28 16.14 19.27
CA GLN A 200 -0.35 17.13 18.73
C GLN A 200 -0.64 17.36 17.23
N ASP A 201 -0.85 18.61 16.84
CA ASP A 201 -0.74 19.17 15.49
C ASP A 201 -1.81 18.86 14.43
N GLY A 202 -2.22 19.93 13.73
CA GLY A 202 -3.28 19.97 12.73
C GLY A 202 -3.16 19.01 11.54
N GLN A 203 -4.17 19.07 10.68
CA GLN A 203 -4.34 18.15 9.55
C GLN A 203 -3.29 18.44 8.46
N GLY A 204 -2.19 17.68 8.40
CA GLY A 204 -1.16 17.89 7.38
C GLY A 204 -0.13 16.76 7.28
N ILE A 205 0.56 16.69 6.15
CA ILE A 205 1.63 15.70 5.89
C ILE A 205 2.77 15.86 6.92
N ASP A 206 3.08 17.09 7.33
CA ASP A 206 4.14 17.39 8.28
C ASP A 206 3.85 16.84 9.68
N SER A 207 2.58 16.87 10.11
CA SER A 207 2.12 16.27 11.37
C SER A 207 2.32 14.74 11.36
N MET A 208 1.98 14.09 10.25
CA MET A 208 2.21 12.65 10.09
C MET A 208 3.70 12.30 10.13
N GLN A 209 4.54 13.11 9.50
CA GLN A 209 6.00 12.88 9.50
C GLN A 209 6.59 12.98 10.91
N LYS A 210 6.14 13.93 11.73
CA LYS A 210 6.56 14.03 13.15
C LYS A 210 6.14 12.78 13.93
N LEU A 211 4.87 12.36 13.82
CA LEU A 211 4.36 11.18 14.51
C LEU A 211 5.12 9.90 14.13
N VAL A 212 5.42 9.71 12.84
CA VAL A 212 6.19 8.55 12.38
C VAL A 212 7.63 8.58 12.88
N LYS A 213 8.26 9.77 12.99
CA LYS A 213 9.59 9.90 13.59
C LYS A 213 9.58 9.52 15.07
N SER A 214 8.65 10.06 15.85
CA SER A 214 8.50 9.71 17.27
C SER A 214 8.20 8.22 17.46
N ALA A 215 7.34 7.64 16.62
CA ALA A 215 7.09 6.20 16.61
C ALA A 215 8.36 5.40 16.28
N SER A 216 9.21 5.87 15.37
CA SER A 216 10.47 5.20 15.05
C SER A 216 11.45 5.23 16.22
N GLU A 217 11.53 6.35 16.94
CA GLU A 217 12.38 6.50 18.12
C GLU A 217 11.91 5.57 19.23
N GLU A 218 10.62 5.57 19.56
CA GLU A 218 10.05 4.69 20.58
C GLU A 218 10.22 3.21 20.20
N TRP A 219 9.93 2.84 18.95
CA TRP A 219 10.13 1.49 18.45
C TRP A 219 11.58 1.01 18.64
N ASN A 220 12.58 1.87 18.46
CA ASN A 220 13.98 1.46 18.65
C ASN A 220 14.32 1.19 20.11
N HIS A 221 13.66 1.86 21.06
CA HIS A 221 13.84 1.67 22.50
C HIS A 221 12.95 0.56 23.09
N MET A 222 11.90 0.13 22.37
CA MET A 222 11.03 -0.97 22.81
C MET A 222 11.79 -2.30 22.92
N THR A 223 11.44 -3.06 23.96
CA THR A 223 12.01 -4.37 24.24
C THR A 223 11.49 -5.45 23.27
N ALA A 224 12.16 -6.61 23.25
CA ALA A 224 11.73 -7.73 22.42
C ALA A 224 10.33 -8.25 22.81
N THR A 225 9.97 -8.16 24.09
CA THR A 225 8.65 -8.55 24.60
C THR A 225 7.54 -7.62 24.11
N ASP A 226 7.78 -6.32 24.10
CA ASP A 226 6.79 -5.34 23.61
C ASP A 226 6.60 -5.46 22.10
N LYS A 227 7.69 -5.76 21.37
CA LYS A 227 7.65 -6.02 19.93
C LYS A 227 7.02 -7.37 19.59
N ALA A 228 6.97 -8.33 20.52
CA ALA A 228 6.47 -9.69 20.25
C ALA A 228 5.00 -9.69 19.78
N ALA A 229 4.16 -8.82 20.34
CA ALA A 229 2.78 -8.67 19.92
C ALA A 229 2.68 -8.23 18.44
N PHE A 230 3.47 -7.23 18.03
CA PHE A 230 3.52 -6.75 16.65
C PHE A 230 4.13 -7.77 15.68
N ASN A 231 5.13 -8.53 16.12
CA ASN A 231 5.70 -9.63 15.34
C ASN A 231 4.65 -10.72 15.07
N LYS A 232 3.90 -11.12 16.09
CA LYS A 232 2.81 -12.10 15.93
C LYS A 232 1.72 -11.57 14.99
N ALA A 233 1.31 -10.32 15.13
CA ALA A 233 0.35 -9.68 14.25
C ALA A 233 0.84 -9.62 12.78
N ALA A 234 2.11 -9.32 12.56
CA ALA A 234 2.69 -9.30 11.21
C ALA A 234 2.76 -10.69 10.57
N GLU A 235 3.03 -11.75 11.33
CA GLU A 235 2.99 -13.12 10.81
C GLU A 235 1.57 -13.57 10.45
N ILE A 236 0.55 -13.11 11.18
CA ILE A 236 -0.86 -13.31 10.81
C ILE A 236 -1.16 -12.61 9.47
N GLU A 237 -0.77 -11.34 9.34
CA GLU A 237 -1.02 -10.56 8.11
C GLU A 237 -0.27 -11.16 6.90
N LYS A 238 0.95 -11.66 7.11
CA LYS A 238 1.71 -12.38 6.08
C LYS A 238 1.05 -13.70 5.67
N THR A 239 0.44 -14.42 6.62
CA THR A 239 -0.30 -15.65 6.33
C THR A 239 -1.56 -15.34 5.52
N ARG A 240 -2.31 -14.32 5.92
CA ARG A 240 -3.47 -13.80 5.16
C ARG A 240 -3.06 -13.40 3.75
N TYR A 241 -1.99 -12.63 3.59
CA TYR A 241 -1.48 -12.21 2.29
C TYR A 241 -1.13 -13.41 1.39
N LYS A 242 -0.53 -14.47 1.92
CA LYS A 242 -0.25 -15.70 1.15
C LYS A 242 -1.55 -16.31 0.61
N GLN A 243 -2.57 -16.45 1.46
CA GLN A 243 -3.88 -16.97 1.06
C GLN A 243 -4.55 -16.09 0.00
N ASP A 244 -4.53 -14.78 0.19
CA ASP A 244 -5.09 -13.81 -0.76
C ASP A 244 -4.33 -13.82 -2.10
N MET A 245 -3.00 -13.95 -2.07
CA MET A 245 -2.17 -14.10 -3.27
C MET A 245 -2.41 -15.41 -4.00
N ASP A 246 -2.62 -16.51 -3.29
CA ASP A 246 -2.90 -17.81 -3.91
C ASP A 246 -4.28 -17.80 -4.58
N LYS A 247 -5.29 -17.17 -3.95
CA LYS A 247 -6.60 -16.93 -4.59
C LYS A 247 -6.46 -16.06 -5.83
N TYR A 248 -5.71 -14.96 -5.72
CA TYR A 248 -5.46 -14.04 -6.83
C TYR A 248 -4.75 -14.74 -8.00
N ARG A 249 -3.71 -15.52 -7.75
CA ARG A 249 -3.01 -16.29 -8.79
C ARG A 249 -3.94 -17.27 -9.49
N LYS A 250 -4.79 -17.98 -8.74
CA LYS A 250 -5.78 -18.90 -9.32
C LYS A 250 -6.79 -18.18 -10.19
N SER A 251 -7.26 -16.99 -9.80
CA SER A 251 -8.22 -16.23 -10.60
C SER A 251 -7.62 -15.58 -11.85
N HIS A 252 -6.29 -15.49 -11.96
CA HIS A 252 -5.59 -14.90 -13.11
C HIS A 252 -4.94 -15.96 -14.02
N ALA A 253 -4.92 -17.23 -13.61
CA ALA A 253 -4.39 -18.35 -14.39
C ALA A 253 -5.48 -19.19 -15.08
N ALA A 254 -6.76 -18.91 -14.79
CA ALA A 254 -7.93 -19.53 -15.41
C ALA A 254 -8.46 -18.64 -16.53
#